data_AF-A0AAV4S3E5-F1
#
_entry.id   AF-A0AAV4S3E5-F1
#
_cell.length_a   1.000
_cell.length_b   1.000
_cell.length_c   1.000
_cell.angle_alpha   90.00
_cell.angle_beta   90.00
_cell.angle_gamma   90.00
#
_symmetry.space_group_name_H-M   'P 1'
#
loop_
_entity.id
_entity.type
_entity.pdbx_description
1 polymer ?
#
loop_
_entity_poly.entity_id
_entity_poly.type
_entity_poly.pdbx_seq_one_letter_code
_entity_poly.pdbx_strand_id
1 'polypeptide(L)'
;MYRPSSLWILVLLKVIESCPSDYFKASEDTCLHLAQPTSRIPKEEYCHQKDGELFGRPLTPDMKDPLANAIARAAAIWIPDGAYVGMERTSRNEFGKNDDTWVFVDEKDNPFLESQYTVWKSFPIKGKDCGIVRLESEFYVVPMNCIHSFALLCEKDELPCESPNLYYSNYDGRCLAVLKDYKSYEKGLTSCPDGHLMKVKNESDLEEVVQAFFNGRFFGGIYIGLEKKNGKWRYING
;
A
#
# COMPACT_ATOMS: atom_id res chain seq x y z
N MET A 1 4.15 -16.87 -20.10
CA MET A 1 3.44 -15.96 -19.16
C MET A 1 4.31 -15.83 -17.92
N TYR A 2 5.00 -14.69 -17.75
CA TYR A 2 5.80 -14.41 -16.56
C TYR A 2 4.84 -14.05 -15.43
N ARG A 3 4.73 -14.91 -14.42
CA ARG A 3 4.06 -14.53 -13.15
C ARG A 3 4.97 -13.50 -12.48
N PRO A 4 4.51 -12.29 -12.12
CA PRO A 4 5.29 -11.47 -11.21
C PRO A 4 5.43 -12.25 -9.91
N SER A 5 6.69 -12.53 -9.59
CA SER A 5 7.15 -13.09 -8.32
C SER A 5 6.45 -12.42 -7.14
N SER A 6 6.10 -13.21 -6.13
CA SER A 6 5.61 -12.72 -4.83
C SER A 6 6.46 -11.53 -4.37
N LEU A 7 5.82 -10.47 -3.89
CA LEU A 7 6.47 -9.23 -3.47
C LEU A 7 7.23 -9.47 -2.16
N TRP A 8 8.52 -9.79 -2.24
CA TRP A 8 9.37 -9.96 -1.06
C TRP A 8 10.11 -8.66 -0.77
N ILE A 9 10.11 -8.24 0.49
CA ILE A 9 11.09 -7.27 0.94
C ILE A 9 12.42 -7.97 1.08
N LEU A 10 13.42 -7.47 0.35
CA LEU A 10 14.77 -7.98 0.39
C LEU A 10 15.52 -7.34 1.55
N VAL A 11 16.07 -8.15 2.44
CA VAL A 11 16.99 -7.68 3.46
C VAL A 11 18.40 -7.87 2.96
N LEU A 12 19.19 -6.81 2.91
CA LEU A 12 20.62 -6.85 2.64
C LEU A 12 21.42 -6.84 3.94
N LEU A 13 22.63 -7.38 3.90
CA LEU A 13 23.61 -7.35 4.97
C LEU A 13 24.90 -6.67 4.50
N LYS A 14 25.48 -5.83 5.36
CA LYS A 14 26.86 -5.38 5.25
C LYS A 14 27.52 -5.42 6.64
N VAL A 15 28.69 -6.02 6.74
CA VAL A 15 29.46 -6.16 7.99
C VAL A 15 30.62 -5.17 7.96
N ILE A 16 30.50 -4.02 8.64
CA ILE A 16 31.53 -2.95 8.69
C ILE A 16 31.40 -2.11 9.96
N GLU A 17 32.46 -1.34 10.31
CA GLU A 17 32.50 -0.47 11.51
C GLU A 17 31.49 0.69 11.48
N SER A 18 31.06 1.15 10.30
CA SER A 18 30.06 2.22 10.17
C SER A 18 29.11 1.96 9.00
N CYS A 19 27.79 2.02 9.23
CA CYS A 19 26.81 1.71 8.20
C CYS A 19 26.74 2.79 7.11
N PRO A 20 26.60 2.43 5.82
CA PRO A 20 26.34 3.41 4.77
C PRO A 20 24.98 4.10 5.00
N SER A 21 24.77 5.27 4.40
CA SER A 21 23.54 6.08 4.60
C SER A 21 22.24 5.33 4.29
N ASP A 22 22.28 4.42 3.32
CA ASP A 22 21.12 3.64 2.88
C ASP A 22 20.86 2.41 3.75
N TYR A 23 21.73 2.12 4.72
CA TYR A 23 21.62 0.99 5.65
C TYR A 23 21.35 1.49 7.08
N PHE A 24 20.73 0.65 7.88
CA PHE A 24 20.57 0.86 9.32
C PHE A 24 21.46 -0.09 10.10
N LYS A 25 22.00 0.38 11.23
CA LYS A 25 22.76 -0.46 12.16
C LYS A 25 21.80 -1.42 12.87
N ALA A 26 22.01 -2.72 12.68
CA ALA A 26 21.21 -3.79 13.26
C ALA A 26 21.88 -4.51 14.43
N SER A 27 23.22 -4.49 14.48
CA SER A 27 24.03 -4.88 15.64
C SER A 27 25.37 -4.13 15.58
N GLU A 28 26.32 -4.44 16.47
CA GLU A 28 27.67 -3.85 16.42
C GLU A 28 28.41 -4.12 15.10
N ASP A 29 28.19 -5.27 14.49
CA ASP A 29 28.90 -5.73 13.29
C ASP A 29 27.97 -5.85 12.07
N THR A 30 26.72 -5.43 12.17
CA THR A 30 25.70 -5.73 11.15
C THR A 30 24.94 -4.48 10.76
N CYS A 31 24.96 -4.17 9.47
CA CYS A 31 24.11 -3.18 8.84
C CYS A 31 23.12 -3.88 7.92
N LEU A 32 21.86 -3.44 7.93
CA LEU A 32 20.82 -4.00 7.08
C LEU A 32 20.21 -2.94 6.16
N HIS A 33 19.68 -3.35 5.02
CA HIS A 33 18.92 -2.48 4.11
C HIS A 33 17.67 -3.22 3.64
N LEU A 34 16.52 -2.53 3.63
CA LEU A 34 15.25 -3.06 3.14
C LEU A 34 14.98 -2.54 1.73
N ALA A 35 15.02 -3.44 0.75
CA ALA A 35 14.68 -3.08 -0.62
C ALA A 35 13.16 -3.01 -0.80
N GLN A 36 12.72 -2.13 -1.70
CA GLN A 36 11.33 -2.10 -2.11
C GLN A 36 10.93 -3.43 -2.77
N PRO A 37 9.70 -3.90 -2.54
CA PRO A 37 9.26 -5.24 -2.94
C PRO A 37 9.06 -5.44 -4.46
N THR A 38 9.46 -4.47 -5.29
CA THR A 38 9.26 -4.45 -6.75
C THR A 38 10.58 -4.39 -7.53
N SER A 39 11.70 -4.83 -6.95
CA SER A 39 12.98 -4.92 -7.66
C SER A 39 12.81 -5.78 -8.92
N ARG A 40 12.79 -5.14 -10.10
CA ARG A 40 12.77 -5.82 -11.40
C ARG A 40 14.09 -6.54 -11.72
N ILE A 41 15.09 -6.31 -10.88
CA ILE A 41 16.44 -6.87 -10.97
C ILE A 41 16.49 -8.13 -10.08
N PRO A 42 17.15 -9.22 -10.51
CA PRO A 42 17.44 -10.37 -9.67
C PRO A 42 17.99 -9.95 -8.29
N LYS A 43 17.58 -10.67 -7.25
CA LYS A 43 17.86 -10.30 -5.85
C LYS A 43 19.35 -10.14 -5.60
N GLU A 44 20.14 -11.10 -6.07
CA GLU A 44 21.59 -11.15 -5.95
C GLU A 44 22.26 -9.95 -6.65
N GLU A 45 21.80 -9.63 -7.86
CA GLU A 45 22.32 -8.49 -8.63
C GLU A 45 21.99 -7.15 -7.94
N TYR A 46 20.79 -7.01 -7.38
CA TYR A 46 20.45 -5.84 -6.57
C TYR A 46 21.38 -5.68 -5.35
N CYS A 47 21.70 -6.77 -4.64
CA CYS A 47 22.61 -6.74 -3.50
C CYS A 47 24.01 -6.24 -3.90
N HIS A 48 24.55 -6.79 -4.99
CA HIS A 48 25.87 -6.41 -5.48
C HIS A 48 25.95 -4.93 -5.86
N GLN A 49 24.89 -4.37 -6.47
CA GLN A 49 24.82 -2.93 -6.78
C GLN A 49 24.76 -2.03 -5.53
N LYS A 50 24.43 -2.59 -4.37
CA LYS A 50 24.32 -1.88 -3.08
C LYS A 50 25.49 -2.16 -2.14
N ASP A 51 26.58 -2.74 -2.63
CA ASP A 51 27.75 -3.13 -1.84
C ASP A 51 27.38 -3.97 -0.60
N GLY A 52 26.42 -4.87 -0.75
CA GLY A 52 25.94 -5.76 0.30
C GLY A 52 25.61 -7.14 -0.24
N GLU A 53 25.17 -8.01 0.65
CA GLU A 53 24.79 -9.38 0.32
C GLU A 53 23.36 -9.66 0.78
N LEU A 54 22.74 -10.72 0.25
CA LEU A 54 21.44 -11.16 0.76
C LEU A 54 21.56 -11.54 2.23
N PHE A 55 20.67 -11.04 3.06
CA PHE A 55 20.56 -11.52 4.42
C PHE A 55 20.03 -12.95 4.41
N GLY A 56 20.75 -13.84 5.08
CA GLY A 56 20.41 -15.24 5.10
C GLY A 56 21.09 -16.01 6.19
N ARG A 57 20.93 -15.53 7.43
CA ARG A 57 21.36 -16.19 8.66
C ARG A 57 20.29 -15.98 9.74
N PRO A 58 20.29 -16.73 10.85
CA PRO A 58 19.34 -16.51 11.93
C PRO A 58 19.34 -15.07 12.45
N LEU A 59 18.15 -14.52 12.72
CA LEU A 59 18.03 -13.25 13.42
C LEU A 59 18.43 -13.45 14.89
N THR A 60 19.48 -12.76 15.33
CA THR A 60 19.89 -12.74 16.73
C THR A 60 18.97 -11.83 17.55
N PRO A 61 18.88 -12.01 18.88
CA PRO A 61 18.00 -11.20 19.72
C PRO A 61 18.25 -9.69 19.62
N ASP A 62 19.50 -9.27 19.52
CA ASP A 62 19.93 -7.88 19.38
C ASP A 62 19.52 -7.24 18.05
N MET A 63 19.25 -8.04 17.01
CA MET A 63 18.79 -7.56 15.71
C MET A 63 17.28 -7.33 15.62
N LYS A 64 16.49 -7.81 16.60
CA LYS A 64 15.02 -7.77 16.53
C LYS A 64 14.47 -6.35 16.51
N ASP A 65 14.82 -5.54 17.49
CA ASP A 65 14.30 -4.17 17.61
C ASP A 65 14.81 -3.26 16.48
N PRO A 66 16.11 -3.30 16.10
CA PRO A 66 16.58 -2.55 14.95
C PRO A 66 15.89 -2.93 13.63
N LEU A 67 15.66 -4.23 13.40
CA LEU A 67 14.93 -4.69 12.22
C LEU A 67 13.47 -4.22 12.25
N ALA A 68 12.78 -4.36 13.39
CA ALA A 68 11.41 -3.87 13.55
C ALA A 68 11.31 -2.36 13.27
N ASN A 69 12.26 -1.57 13.81
CA ASN A 69 12.33 -0.14 13.56
C ASN A 69 12.58 0.19 12.08
N ALA A 70 13.45 -0.57 11.41
CA ALA A 70 13.68 -0.38 9.99
C ALA A 70 12.47 -0.72 9.13
N ILE A 71 11.75 -1.80 9.48
CA ILE A 71 10.49 -2.17 8.84
C ILE A 71 9.47 -1.05 9.00
N ALA A 72 9.32 -0.51 10.22
CA ALA A 72 8.41 0.59 10.49
C ALA A 72 8.78 1.86 9.68
N ARG A 73 10.07 2.20 9.61
CA ARG A 73 10.56 3.33 8.80
C ARG A 73 10.33 3.12 7.31
N ALA A 74 10.59 1.92 6.81
CA ALA A 74 10.37 1.57 5.42
C ALA A 74 8.87 1.61 5.08
N ALA A 75 8.02 1.07 5.95
CA ALA A 75 6.56 1.15 5.83
C ALA A 75 6.11 2.61 5.72
N ALA A 76 6.59 3.50 6.58
CA ALA A 76 6.25 4.91 6.55
C ALA A 76 6.58 5.61 5.21
N ILE A 77 7.62 5.15 4.49
CA ILE A 77 8.00 5.68 3.17
C ILE A 77 7.19 5.01 2.05
N TRP A 78 6.85 3.75 2.21
CA TRP A 78 6.23 2.95 1.15
C TRP A 78 4.72 3.09 1.10
N ILE A 79 4.08 3.34 2.22
CA ILE A 79 2.65 3.64 2.31
C ILE A 79 2.39 4.99 1.63
N PRO A 80 1.47 5.09 0.65
CA PRO A 80 1.11 6.39 0.09
C PRO A 80 0.45 7.27 1.15
N ASP A 81 0.69 8.57 1.07
CA ASP A 81 0.12 9.60 1.96
C ASP A 81 -1.42 9.68 1.87
N GLY A 82 -1.98 9.30 0.72
CA GLY A 82 -3.39 9.07 0.53
C GLY A 82 -3.72 8.32 -0.75
N ALA A 83 -4.96 7.82 -0.82
CA ALA A 83 -5.48 7.17 -2.01
C ALA A 83 -6.92 7.60 -2.29
N TYR A 84 -7.28 7.70 -3.57
CA TYR A 84 -8.66 7.89 -3.99
C TYR A 84 -9.53 6.71 -3.59
N VAL A 85 -10.72 7.06 -3.12
CA VAL A 85 -11.85 6.14 -2.87
C VAL A 85 -12.96 6.45 -3.86
N GLY A 86 -13.84 5.49 -4.11
CA GLY A 86 -14.89 5.58 -5.10
C GLY A 86 -16.05 6.46 -4.66
N MET A 87 -15.82 7.76 -4.45
CA MET A 87 -16.89 8.74 -4.23
C MET A 87 -16.57 10.13 -4.80
N GLU A 88 -17.62 10.82 -5.23
CA GLU A 88 -17.55 12.18 -5.78
C GLU A 88 -18.84 12.98 -5.56
N ARG A 89 -18.74 14.30 -5.63
CA ARG A 89 -19.90 15.21 -5.63
C ARG A 89 -20.66 15.08 -6.95
N THR A 90 -21.98 15.11 -6.94
CA THR A 90 -22.79 14.87 -8.15
C THR A 90 -22.65 15.95 -9.22
N SER A 91 -22.48 17.21 -8.83
CA SER A 91 -22.45 18.38 -9.73
C SER A 91 -21.07 18.81 -10.22
N ARG A 92 -20.07 17.92 -10.35
CA ARG A 92 -18.73 18.30 -10.88
C ARG A 92 -18.80 19.12 -12.19
N ASN A 93 -19.79 18.83 -13.03
CA ASN A 93 -19.97 19.42 -14.36
C ASN A 93 -21.01 20.55 -14.41
N GLU A 94 -21.79 20.72 -13.36
CA GLU A 94 -22.80 21.77 -13.27
C GLU A 94 -22.25 22.83 -12.32
N PHE A 95 -21.85 23.98 -12.86
CA PHE A 95 -21.45 25.17 -12.08
C PHE A 95 -22.66 25.79 -11.36
N GLY A 96 -23.41 24.97 -10.63
CA GLY A 96 -24.60 25.28 -9.85
C GLY A 96 -24.30 25.26 -8.36
N LYS A 97 -24.71 26.33 -7.70
CA LYS A 97 -24.56 26.61 -6.27
C LYS A 97 -25.04 25.47 -5.36
N ASN A 98 -24.31 25.23 -4.26
CA ASN A 98 -24.76 24.53 -3.05
C ASN A 98 -25.19 23.06 -3.20
N ASP A 99 -24.68 22.31 -4.17
CA ASP A 99 -24.90 20.86 -4.16
C ASP A 99 -24.04 20.22 -3.07
N ASP A 100 -24.63 19.80 -1.98
CA ASP A 100 -24.02 19.01 -0.89
C ASP A 100 -24.23 17.50 -1.09
N THR A 101 -24.56 17.08 -2.31
CA THR A 101 -24.86 15.69 -2.63
C THR A 101 -23.63 14.98 -3.19
N TRP A 102 -23.41 13.77 -2.67
CA TRP A 102 -22.32 12.89 -3.03
C TRP A 102 -22.85 11.57 -3.52
N VAL A 103 -22.01 10.84 -4.25
CA VAL A 103 -22.35 9.53 -4.78
C VAL A 103 -21.14 8.63 -4.82
N PHE A 104 -21.34 7.35 -4.51
CA PHE A 104 -20.29 6.36 -4.68
C PHE A 104 -20.15 5.98 -6.16
N VAL A 105 -18.97 5.48 -6.52
CA VAL A 105 -18.73 4.89 -7.84
C VAL A 105 -19.74 3.76 -8.05
N ASP A 106 -20.28 3.67 -9.27
CA ASP A 106 -21.27 2.66 -9.70
C ASP A 106 -22.59 2.64 -8.90
N GLU A 107 -22.86 3.64 -8.06
CA GLU A 107 -24.11 3.79 -7.30
C GLU A 107 -24.81 5.11 -7.63
N LYS A 108 -24.79 5.52 -8.91
CA LYS A 108 -25.29 6.82 -9.39
C LYS A 108 -26.76 7.10 -9.05
N ASP A 109 -27.56 6.05 -8.91
CA ASP A 109 -28.98 6.14 -8.56
C ASP A 109 -29.24 6.30 -7.05
N ASN A 110 -28.21 6.19 -6.21
CA ASN A 110 -28.30 6.28 -4.75
C ASN A 110 -27.39 7.40 -4.19
N PRO A 111 -27.61 8.66 -4.57
CA PRO A 111 -26.89 9.78 -3.99
C PRO A 111 -27.22 9.95 -2.49
N PHE A 112 -26.29 10.53 -1.74
CA PHE A 112 -26.44 10.83 -0.32
C PHE A 112 -26.01 12.26 0.00
N LEU A 113 -26.57 12.83 1.07
CA LEU A 113 -26.17 14.16 1.51
C LEU A 113 -24.84 14.10 2.28
N GLU A 114 -24.01 15.11 2.09
CA GLU A 114 -22.72 15.28 2.78
C GLU A 114 -22.85 15.13 4.30
N SER A 115 -23.94 15.65 4.87
CA SER A 115 -24.27 15.59 6.30
C SER A 115 -24.61 14.18 6.81
N GLN A 116 -24.94 13.24 5.93
CA GLN A 116 -25.27 11.85 6.27
C GLN A 116 -24.03 10.95 6.30
N TYR A 117 -22.90 11.42 5.76
CA TYR A 117 -21.69 10.63 5.67
C TYR A 117 -20.80 10.84 6.90
N THR A 118 -20.73 9.84 7.77
CA THR A 118 -20.15 9.98 9.11
C THR A 118 -18.63 9.83 9.16
N VAL A 119 -18.01 9.31 8.10
CA VAL A 119 -16.56 9.03 8.06
C VAL A 119 -15.74 10.15 7.41
N TRP A 120 -16.30 11.35 7.32
CA TRP A 120 -15.51 12.55 7.01
C TRP A 120 -14.51 12.84 8.14
N LYS A 121 -13.24 13.07 7.80
CA LYS A 121 -12.32 13.74 8.73
C LYS A 121 -12.64 15.22 8.88
N SER A 122 -13.07 15.83 7.77
CA SER A 122 -13.38 17.25 7.65
C SER A 122 -14.49 17.45 6.64
N PHE A 123 -15.40 18.38 6.91
CA PHE A 123 -16.46 18.71 5.97
C PHE A 123 -15.91 19.15 4.61
N PRO A 124 -16.48 18.65 3.50
CA PRO A 124 -16.19 19.15 2.18
C PRO A 124 -16.32 20.66 2.02
N ILE A 125 -15.41 21.20 1.21
CA ILE A 125 -15.38 22.60 0.83
C ILE A 125 -15.52 22.64 -0.69
N LYS A 126 -16.14 23.69 -1.22
CA LYS A 126 -16.30 23.90 -2.66
C LYS A 126 -14.98 23.68 -3.43
N GLY A 127 -15.04 22.91 -4.53
CA GLY A 127 -13.89 22.57 -5.37
C GLY A 127 -13.07 21.37 -4.87
N LYS A 128 -13.54 20.70 -3.81
CA LYS A 128 -13.00 19.44 -3.30
C LYS A 128 -14.07 18.35 -3.44
N ASP A 129 -14.24 17.91 -4.68
CA ASP A 129 -15.41 17.16 -5.13
C ASP A 129 -15.15 15.65 -5.27
N CYS A 130 -14.01 15.16 -4.77
CA CYS A 130 -13.63 13.74 -4.77
C CYS A 130 -13.14 13.31 -3.38
N GLY A 131 -13.39 12.07 -2.99
CA GLY A 131 -12.93 11.53 -1.70
C GLY A 131 -11.57 10.84 -1.79
N ILE A 132 -10.70 11.10 -0.81
CA ILE A 132 -9.48 10.30 -0.56
C ILE A 132 -9.46 9.83 0.89
N VAL A 133 -8.80 8.71 1.16
CA VAL A 133 -8.36 8.35 2.52
C VAL A 133 -6.91 8.77 2.70
N ARG A 134 -6.52 9.23 3.89
CA ARG A 134 -5.14 9.69 4.18
C ARG A 134 -4.61 9.16 5.49
N LEU A 135 -3.32 8.84 5.53
CA LEU A 135 -2.63 8.38 6.75
C LEU A 135 -2.70 9.43 7.87
N GLU A 136 -2.42 10.69 7.56
CA GLU A 136 -2.46 11.83 8.51
C GLU A 136 -3.85 12.08 9.10
N SER A 137 -4.89 11.57 8.43
CA SER A 137 -6.28 11.69 8.83
C SER A 137 -6.81 10.42 9.48
N GLU A 138 -5.92 9.51 9.90
CA GLU A 138 -6.28 8.21 10.47
C GLU A 138 -7.18 7.41 9.53
N PHE A 139 -6.93 7.53 8.22
CA PHE A 139 -7.68 6.91 7.13
C PHE A 139 -9.14 7.33 6.98
N TYR A 140 -9.63 8.29 7.77
CA TYR A 140 -10.90 8.95 7.49
C TYR A 140 -10.87 9.60 6.11
N VAL A 141 -12.06 9.76 5.52
CA VAL A 141 -12.19 10.35 4.20
C VAL A 141 -12.00 11.86 4.28
N VAL A 142 -11.19 12.38 3.38
CA VAL A 142 -10.91 13.79 3.21
C VAL A 142 -11.40 14.23 1.83
N PRO A 143 -12.17 15.32 1.74
CA PRO A 143 -12.55 15.91 0.46
C PRO A 143 -11.31 16.48 -0.23
N MET A 144 -11.18 16.24 -1.53
CA MET A 144 -10.03 16.66 -2.32
C MET A 144 -10.41 17.11 -3.72
N ASN A 145 -9.57 17.97 -4.31
CA ASN A 145 -9.71 18.34 -5.71
C ASN A 145 -9.43 17.12 -6.61
N CYS A 146 -10.35 16.83 -7.52
CA CYS A 146 -10.30 15.69 -8.43
C CYS A 146 -9.13 15.74 -9.42
N ILE A 147 -8.51 16.91 -9.64
CA ILE A 147 -7.38 17.08 -10.58
C ILE A 147 -6.04 16.62 -9.99
N HIS A 148 -5.94 16.56 -8.66
CA HIS A 148 -4.71 16.14 -7.99
C HIS A 148 -4.45 14.65 -8.25
N SER A 149 -3.18 14.25 -8.22
CA SER A 149 -2.81 12.86 -8.41
C SER A 149 -2.59 12.16 -7.08
N PHE A 150 -3.32 11.07 -6.85
CA PHE A 150 -3.17 10.21 -5.66
C PHE A 150 -3.05 8.75 -6.08
N ALA A 151 -2.56 7.91 -5.15
CA ALA A 151 -2.68 6.47 -5.28
C ALA A 151 -4.16 6.05 -5.35
N LEU A 152 -4.43 4.80 -5.69
CA LEU A 152 -5.79 4.28 -5.83
C LEU A 152 -6.02 3.16 -4.81
N LEU A 153 -7.12 3.23 -4.06
CA LEU A 153 -7.59 2.12 -3.24
C LEU A 153 -8.61 1.36 -4.07
N CYS A 154 -8.22 0.18 -4.55
CA CYS A 154 -9.02 -0.64 -5.43
C CYS A 154 -9.73 -1.75 -4.64
N GLU A 155 -10.96 -2.02 -5.07
CA GLU A 155 -11.79 -3.11 -4.59
C GLU A 155 -12.19 -4.00 -5.78
N LYS A 156 -12.19 -5.31 -5.56
CA LYS A 156 -12.74 -6.31 -6.48
C LYS A 156 -13.92 -7.00 -5.79
N ASP A 157 -15.06 -7.04 -6.47
CA ASP A 157 -16.33 -7.53 -5.90
C ASP A 157 -16.37 -9.05 -5.71
N GLU A 158 -15.53 -9.80 -6.43
CA GLU A 158 -15.63 -11.26 -6.52
C GLU A 158 -14.43 -11.98 -5.91
N LEU A 159 -14.74 -12.99 -5.09
CA LEU A 159 -13.79 -14.02 -4.66
C LEU A 159 -13.58 -15.08 -5.76
N PRO A 160 -12.36 -15.63 -5.89
CA PRO A 160 -11.17 -15.37 -5.10
C PRO A 160 -10.51 -14.02 -5.47
N CYS A 161 -9.75 -13.43 -4.53
CA CYS A 161 -9.01 -12.18 -4.75
C CYS A 161 -7.83 -12.30 -5.72
N GLU A 162 -7.65 -13.44 -6.37
CA GLU A 162 -6.63 -13.61 -7.39
C GLU A 162 -7.00 -12.78 -8.64
N SER A 163 -6.04 -11.98 -9.12
CA SER A 163 -6.09 -11.32 -10.42
C SER A 163 -4.71 -11.41 -11.08
N PRO A 164 -4.64 -11.58 -12.42
CA PRO A 164 -3.38 -11.58 -13.14
C PRO A 164 -2.72 -10.20 -13.20
N ASN A 165 -3.49 -9.13 -12.98
CA ASN A 165 -3.08 -7.74 -13.22
C ASN A 165 -2.75 -6.98 -11.94
N LEU A 166 -3.38 -7.35 -10.82
CA LEU A 166 -3.16 -6.74 -9.52
C LEU A 166 -3.33 -7.79 -8.42
N TYR A 167 -2.50 -7.71 -7.38
CA TYR A 167 -2.64 -8.58 -6.23
C TYR A 167 -3.62 -7.96 -5.22
N TYR A 168 -4.85 -8.48 -5.20
CA TYR A 168 -5.83 -8.14 -4.17
C TYR A 168 -5.72 -9.10 -2.99
N SER A 169 -6.01 -8.61 -1.80
CA SER A 169 -6.08 -9.43 -0.59
C SER A 169 -7.45 -9.44 0.02
N ASN A 170 -7.78 -10.59 0.61
CA ASN A 170 -9.07 -10.82 1.24
C ASN A 170 -9.08 -10.23 2.65
N TYR A 171 -10.00 -9.30 2.89
CA TYR A 171 -10.34 -8.74 4.19
C TYR A 171 -11.85 -8.90 4.38
N ASP A 172 -12.26 -9.78 5.29
CA ASP A 172 -13.68 -10.08 5.57
C ASP A 172 -14.57 -10.31 4.34
N GLY A 173 -14.03 -11.02 3.34
CA GLY A 173 -14.76 -11.33 2.10
C GLY A 173 -14.64 -10.26 1.01
N ARG A 174 -13.94 -9.15 1.26
CA ARG A 174 -13.65 -8.10 0.27
C ARG A 174 -12.23 -8.21 -0.24
N CYS A 175 -12.04 -7.98 -1.54
CA CYS A 175 -10.74 -8.03 -2.18
C CYS A 175 -10.20 -6.61 -2.36
N LEU A 176 -9.18 -6.22 -1.58
CA LEU A 176 -8.64 -4.86 -1.60
C LEU A 176 -7.16 -4.81 -2.01
N ALA A 177 -6.77 -3.74 -2.70
CA ALA A 177 -5.39 -3.46 -3.08
C ALA A 177 -5.11 -1.94 -3.13
N VAL A 178 -3.93 -1.52 -2.68
CA VAL A 178 -3.45 -0.14 -2.86
C VAL A 178 -2.49 -0.08 -4.04
N LEU A 179 -2.91 0.60 -5.11
CA LEU A 179 -2.13 0.80 -6.33
C LEU A 179 -1.45 2.17 -6.28
N LYS A 180 -0.11 2.22 -6.14
CA LYS A 180 0.68 3.47 -6.21
C LYS A 180 0.89 3.96 -7.64
N ASP A 181 -0.18 3.98 -8.42
CA ASP A 181 -0.22 4.62 -9.73
C ASP A 181 -0.92 5.96 -9.56
N TYR A 182 -0.12 7.01 -9.34
CA TYR A 182 -0.63 8.34 -9.02
C TYR A 182 -1.33 8.93 -10.23
N LYS A 183 -2.65 9.11 -10.12
CA LYS A 183 -3.49 9.62 -11.22
C LYS A 183 -4.55 10.57 -10.69
N SER A 184 -5.08 11.41 -11.58
CA SER A 184 -6.30 12.16 -11.31
C SER A 184 -7.48 11.22 -11.06
N TYR A 185 -8.51 11.73 -10.37
CA TYR A 185 -9.68 10.93 -10.04
C TYR A 185 -10.35 10.31 -11.26
N GLU A 186 -10.55 11.10 -12.32
CA GLU A 186 -11.19 10.65 -13.56
C GLU A 186 -10.46 9.46 -14.20
N LYS A 187 -9.13 9.49 -14.20
CA LYS A 187 -8.33 8.35 -14.68
C LYS A 187 -8.37 7.19 -13.69
N GLY A 188 -8.43 7.48 -12.39
CA GLY A 188 -8.52 6.48 -11.32
C GLY A 188 -9.75 5.58 -11.43
N LEU A 189 -10.89 6.14 -11.85
CA LEU A 189 -12.16 5.41 -12.01
C LEU A 189 -12.07 4.16 -12.89
N THR A 190 -11.17 4.15 -13.87
CA THR A 190 -10.98 3.02 -14.80
C THR A 190 -9.62 2.33 -14.65
N SER A 191 -8.87 2.64 -13.58
CA SER A 191 -7.49 2.18 -13.41
C SER A 191 -7.33 1.03 -12.41
N CYS A 192 -8.40 0.62 -11.74
CA CYS A 192 -8.41 -0.58 -10.91
C CYS A 192 -8.62 -1.82 -11.78
N PRO A 193 -7.62 -2.71 -11.95
CA PRO A 193 -7.75 -3.88 -12.81
C PRO A 193 -8.72 -4.90 -12.19
N ASP A 194 -9.72 -5.34 -12.95
CA ASP A 194 -10.73 -6.31 -12.48
C ASP A 194 -11.55 -5.84 -11.27
N GLY A 195 -11.69 -4.51 -11.11
CA GLY A 195 -12.41 -3.92 -9.98
C GLY A 195 -12.69 -2.43 -10.17
N HIS A 196 -12.97 -1.74 -9.07
CA HIS A 196 -13.29 -0.31 -9.03
C HIS A 196 -12.59 0.38 -7.86
N LEU A 197 -12.72 1.70 -7.73
CA LEU A 197 -12.26 2.40 -6.52
C LEU A 197 -13.11 1.98 -5.32
N MET A 198 -12.49 1.61 -4.21
CA MET A 198 -13.19 1.12 -3.01
C MET A 198 -14.20 2.15 -2.50
N LYS A 199 -15.39 1.68 -2.16
CA LYS A 199 -16.43 2.50 -1.55
C LYS A 199 -16.28 2.41 -0.03
N VAL A 200 -15.82 3.50 0.59
CA VAL A 200 -15.75 3.63 2.05
C VAL A 200 -17.05 4.27 2.51
N LYS A 201 -17.95 3.51 3.12
CA LYS A 201 -19.32 3.94 3.47
C LYS A 201 -19.47 4.22 4.96
N ASN A 202 -18.74 3.50 5.81
CA ASN A 202 -18.87 3.53 7.26
C ASN A 202 -17.55 3.24 7.96
N GLU A 203 -17.54 3.29 9.30
CA GLU A 203 -16.33 3.10 10.10
C GLU A 203 -15.74 1.69 10.00
N SER A 204 -16.57 0.66 9.76
CA SER A 204 -16.08 -0.71 9.56
C SER A 204 -15.19 -0.83 8.33
N ASP A 205 -15.48 -0.06 7.28
CA ASP A 205 -14.66 -0.02 6.06
C ASP A 205 -13.26 0.55 6.34
N LEU A 206 -13.10 1.42 7.36
CA LEU A 206 -11.82 2.05 7.69
C LEU A 206 -10.80 1.03 8.20
N GLU A 207 -11.24 0.00 8.93
CA GLU A 207 -10.34 -1.06 9.40
C GLU A 207 -9.74 -1.82 8.21
N GLU A 208 -10.54 -2.11 7.20
CA GLU A 208 -10.09 -2.76 5.97
C GLU A 208 -9.19 -1.84 5.13
N VAL A 209 -9.48 -0.54 5.08
CA VAL A 209 -8.59 0.47 4.46
C VAL A 209 -7.22 0.45 5.12
N VAL A 210 -7.17 0.49 6.45
CA VAL A 210 -5.91 0.42 7.21
C VAL A 210 -5.16 -0.85 6.82
N GLN A 211 -5.81 -2.01 6.86
CA GLN A 211 -5.20 -3.27 6.48
C GLN A 211 -4.68 -3.25 5.03
N ALA A 212 -5.44 -2.70 4.08
CA ALA A 212 -5.02 -2.60 2.69
C ALA A 212 -3.78 -1.71 2.50
N PHE A 213 -3.69 -0.58 3.20
CA PHE A 213 -2.53 0.32 3.15
C PHE A 213 -1.27 -0.31 3.73
N PHE A 214 -1.38 -1.00 4.88
CA PHE A 214 -0.23 -1.64 5.50
C PHE A 214 0.17 -2.93 4.79
N ASN A 215 -0.77 -3.77 4.38
CA ASN A 215 -0.47 -5.05 3.73
C ASN A 215 -0.09 -4.91 2.25
N GLY A 216 -0.54 -3.83 1.59
CA GLY A 216 -0.25 -3.46 0.19
C GLY A 216 1.21 -3.63 -0.25
N ARG A 217 2.16 -3.62 0.69
CA ARG A 217 3.61 -3.66 0.45
C ARG A 217 4.37 -4.76 1.18
N PHE A 218 3.76 -5.48 2.10
CA PHE A 218 4.38 -6.63 2.77
C PHE A 218 3.84 -7.97 2.22
N PHE A 219 3.16 -7.97 1.07
CA PHE A 219 2.56 -9.17 0.46
C PHE A 219 3.57 -10.26 0.09
N GLY A 220 3.89 -11.09 1.08
CA GLY A 220 4.87 -12.16 1.02
C GLY A 220 5.72 -12.25 2.28
N GLY A 221 5.81 -11.16 3.05
CA GLY A 221 6.66 -11.04 4.21
C GLY A 221 8.08 -10.57 3.85
N ILE A 222 8.96 -10.68 4.83
CA ILE A 222 10.35 -10.24 4.71
C ILE A 222 11.19 -11.47 4.41
N TYR A 223 11.93 -11.41 3.30
CA TYR A 223 12.83 -12.50 2.96
C TYR A 223 14.06 -12.44 3.87
N ILE A 224 14.21 -13.46 4.72
CA ILE A 224 15.34 -13.60 5.65
C ILE A 224 16.34 -14.69 5.21
N GLY A 225 16.34 -15.04 3.92
CA GLY A 225 17.31 -16.00 3.35
C GLY A 225 17.13 -17.45 3.79
N LEU A 226 15.90 -17.87 4.07
CA LEU A 226 15.57 -19.29 4.28
C LEU A 226 15.17 -19.94 2.96
N GLU A 227 15.79 -21.08 2.66
CA GLU A 227 15.44 -21.93 1.53
C GLU A 227 15.23 -23.39 1.95
N LYS A 228 14.37 -24.11 1.23
CA LYS A 228 14.14 -25.54 1.44
C LYS A 228 14.91 -26.34 0.41
N LYS A 229 15.93 -27.08 0.85
CA LYS A 229 16.72 -27.98 0.00
C LYS A 229 16.61 -29.41 0.53
N ASN A 230 16.22 -30.34 -0.33
CA ASN A 230 16.02 -31.76 0.02
C ASN A 230 15.12 -31.95 1.25
N GLY A 231 14.01 -31.20 1.31
CA GLY A 231 13.06 -31.28 2.42
C GLY A 231 13.47 -30.54 3.69
N LYS A 232 14.70 -30.03 3.79
CA LYS A 232 15.22 -29.33 4.99
C LYS A 232 15.34 -27.83 4.73
N TRP A 233 14.93 -27.04 5.72
CA TRP A 233 15.15 -25.59 5.72
C TRP A 233 16.60 -25.29 6.08
N ARG A 234 17.22 -24.37 5.36
CA ARG A 234 18.54 -23.85 5.66
C ARG A 234 18.62 -22.37 5.31
N TYR A 235 19.50 -21.69 6.00
CA TYR A 235 19.90 -20.33 5.70
C TYR A 235 20.89 -20.33 4.53
N ILE A 236 20.75 -19.37 3.60
CA ILE A 236 21.60 -19.30 2.40
C ILE A 236 23.06 -18.98 2.70
N ASN A 237 23.35 -18.33 3.84
CA ASN A 237 24.70 -17.94 4.27
C ASN A 237 25.23 -18.77 5.46
N GLY A 238 24.59 -19.91 5.77
CA GLY A 238 24.97 -20.81 6.88
C GLY A 238 24.30 -20.51 8.21
#